data_AF-A0A645A9E1-F1
#
_entry.id   AF-A0A645A9E1-F1
#
_cell.length_a   1.000
_cell.length_b   1.000
_cell.length_c   1.000
_cell.angle_alpha   90.00
_cell.angle_beta   90.00
_cell.angle_gamma   90.00
#
_symmetry.space_group_name_H-M   'P 1'
#
loop_
_entity.id
_entity.type
_entity.pdbx_description
1 polymer ?
#
loop_
_entity_poly.entity_id
_entity_poly.type
_entity_poly.pdbx_seq_one_letter_code
_entity_poly.pdbx_strand_id
1 'polypeptide(L)'
;MYHLYIQPNNIADVDGKYTGPNRKVSQSPNGKYYSTWSQWDTFRAAFPMYTVLTPELIPDFVNSMLDYSEQQGHLPIWSLWGQETYTMIGNHSIPMIVGAYLKGFTGFDAERAYNEIKKSITESKHYKSDWDIYDKFGYYPYDLIKVESVSRTLECGFDDYCMAIFAEKLGKTEDAAFFRKRADYYKNHFDKETNAMRPKDSKGEWLTPFDPYALAHADSNIGGHYTEGNALQYTWHVMQDIPGLIELMGGKEKAGKALDYLFNTKQESTGTLSDVTGLIGQYAHGNEPSHHVAYIYTYLDRPGETQRLVRQICTDFYKNKPDGLIGNDDCGQMSAWYMFSSLGFYPVNPVSGEFVLGAPQVPSASIHVGNGKRFTMEAKNLSNENLYVEKVELNGQPYDKKTITYKDIMNGSSLVFYMTDVVKK
;
A
#
# COMPACT_ATOMS: atom_id res chain seq x y z
N MET A 1 5.27 -4.17 -16.43
CA MET A 1 5.71 -5.58 -16.31
C MET A 1 7.22 -5.74 -16.38
N TYR A 2 7.92 -5.29 -17.43
CA TYR A 2 9.40 -5.34 -17.45
C TYR A 2 10.02 -4.65 -16.21
N HIS A 3 9.60 -3.43 -15.89
CA HIS A 3 10.11 -2.71 -14.71
C HIS A 3 9.80 -3.41 -13.37
N LEU A 4 8.76 -4.24 -13.31
CA LEU A 4 8.45 -5.04 -12.13
C LEU A 4 9.47 -6.18 -11.94
N TYR A 5 10.12 -6.68 -12.99
CA TYR A 5 11.00 -7.85 -12.92
C TYR A 5 12.49 -7.55 -12.85
N ILE A 6 12.88 -6.28 -12.76
CA ILE A 6 14.30 -5.89 -12.60
C ILE A 6 14.75 -5.87 -11.12
N GLN A 7 13.83 -6.09 -10.17
CA GLN A 7 14.08 -6.29 -8.73
C GLN A 7 12.93 -7.11 -8.10
N PRO A 8 13.00 -7.60 -6.84
CA PRO A 8 14.15 -7.63 -5.91
C PRO A 8 15.36 -8.36 -6.48
N ASN A 9 16.56 -7.96 -6.07
CA ASN A 9 17.80 -8.49 -6.62
C ASN A 9 18.36 -9.61 -5.76
N ASN A 10 18.61 -10.79 -6.33
CA ASN A 10 19.36 -11.84 -5.65
C ASN A 10 20.84 -11.43 -5.60
N ILE A 11 21.33 -11.14 -4.39
CA ILE A 11 22.72 -10.74 -4.14
C ILE A 11 23.58 -11.89 -3.62
N ALA A 12 23.03 -13.10 -3.52
CA ALA A 12 23.82 -14.28 -3.22
C ALA A 12 24.61 -14.73 -4.45
N ASP A 13 25.88 -15.08 -4.23
CA ASP A 13 26.72 -15.74 -5.21
C ASP A 13 26.20 -17.14 -5.53
N VAL A 14 26.74 -17.76 -6.59
CA VAL A 14 26.34 -19.12 -7.05
C VAL A 14 26.55 -20.22 -6.00
N ASP A 15 27.43 -19.99 -5.01
CA ASP A 15 27.65 -20.87 -3.87
C ASP A 15 26.74 -20.54 -2.66
N GLY A 16 25.83 -19.58 -2.82
CA GLY A 16 24.87 -19.13 -1.82
C GLY A 16 25.43 -18.16 -0.78
N LYS A 17 26.69 -17.72 -0.91
CA LYS A 17 27.25 -16.70 -0.01
C LYS A 17 26.72 -15.31 -0.33
N TYR A 18 26.52 -14.49 0.69
CA TYR A 18 26.09 -13.11 0.55
C TYR A 18 26.67 -12.25 1.66
N THR A 19 26.68 -10.93 1.48
CA THR A 19 27.01 -9.98 2.55
C THR A 19 25.73 -9.33 3.06
N GLY A 20 25.34 -9.69 4.29
CA GLY A 20 24.13 -9.19 4.94
C GLY A 20 24.34 -7.88 5.72
N PRO A 21 23.35 -7.47 6.53
CA PRO A 21 23.37 -6.17 7.21
C PRO A 21 24.47 -6.04 8.27
N ASN A 22 24.95 -7.16 8.82
CA ASN A 22 26.08 -7.19 9.75
C ASN A 22 27.45 -7.02 9.06
N ARG A 23 27.48 -6.84 7.73
CA ARG A 23 28.68 -6.71 6.88
C ARG A 23 29.65 -7.89 6.93
N LYS A 24 29.17 -9.06 7.35
CA LYS A 24 29.90 -10.32 7.30
C LYS A 24 29.36 -11.18 6.17
N VAL A 25 30.22 -12.04 5.65
CA VAL A 25 29.81 -13.07 4.70
C VAL A 25 28.98 -14.11 5.45
N SER A 26 27.75 -14.30 5.00
CA SER A 26 26.79 -15.28 5.49
C SER A 26 26.50 -16.31 4.39
N GLN A 27 26.01 -17.48 4.76
CA GLN A 27 25.61 -18.54 3.84
C GLN A 27 24.09 -18.63 3.82
N SER A 28 23.46 -18.49 2.65
CA SER A 28 22.02 -18.69 2.50
C SER A 28 21.67 -20.19 2.55
N PRO A 29 20.68 -20.60 3.37
CA PRO A 29 20.24 -22.00 3.45
C PRO A 29 19.66 -22.55 2.14
N ASN A 30 19.03 -21.70 1.31
CA ASN A 30 18.42 -22.08 0.03
C ASN A 30 19.23 -21.59 -1.18
N GLY A 31 20.43 -21.04 -0.96
CA GLY A 31 21.31 -20.52 -2.01
C GLY A 31 20.87 -19.18 -2.59
N LYS A 32 19.86 -18.50 -2.01
CA LYS A 32 19.37 -17.21 -2.47
C LYS A 32 19.27 -16.21 -1.32
N TYR A 33 19.54 -14.95 -1.61
CA TYR A 33 19.33 -13.86 -0.66
C TYR A 33 19.00 -12.59 -1.43
N TYR A 34 17.79 -12.07 -1.24
CA TYR A 34 17.30 -10.92 -1.99
C TYR A 34 17.47 -9.60 -1.23
N SER A 35 17.79 -8.54 -1.96
CA SER A 35 17.86 -7.16 -1.49
C SER A 35 17.19 -6.21 -2.52
N THR A 36 17.42 -4.90 -2.41
CA THR A 36 16.68 -3.84 -3.10
C THR A 36 15.21 -3.87 -2.68
N TRP A 37 15.01 -3.66 -1.38
CA TRP A 37 13.70 -3.69 -0.74
C TRP A 37 13.15 -2.27 -0.61
N SER A 38 12.45 -1.77 -1.63
CA SER A 38 11.78 -0.45 -1.57
C SER A 38 10.39 -0.58 -0.95
N GLN A 39 10.35 -0.85 0.34
CA GLN A 39 9.16 -1.46 0.94
C GLN A 39 8.02 -0.48 1.16
N TRP A 40 8.32 0.79 1.42
CA TRP A 40 7.32 1.84 1.55
C TRP A 40 6.45 1.98 0.29
N ASP A 41 7.00 1.61 -0.86
CA ASP A 41 6.30 1.60 -2.14
C ASP A 41 5.73 0.23 -2.43
N THR A 42 6.60 -0.78 -2.47
CA THR A 42 6.31 -2.07 -3.09
C THR A 42 5.29 -2.91 -2.33
N PHE A 43 5.05 -2.65 -1.04
CA PHE A 43 4.00 -3.37 -0.30
C PHE A 43 2.59 -3.11 -0.86
N ARG A 44 2.38 -1.97 -1.51
CA ARG A 44 1.07 -1.48 -1.96
C ARG A 44 0.55 -2.25 -3.17
N ALA A 45 1.37 -2.42 -4.20
CA ALA A 45 0.98 -3.09 -5.44
C ALA A 45 2.05 -4.04 -6.00
N ALA A 46 3.34 -3.70 -5.97
CA ALA A 46 4.37 -4.55 -6.57
C ALA A 46 4.44 -5.95 -5.92
N PHE A 47 4.46 -6.02 -4.59
CA PHE A 47 4.46 -7.28 -3.85
C PHE A 47 3.16 -8.09 -4.04
N PRO A 48 1.95 -7.49 -3.91
CA PRO A 48 0.72 -8.17 -4.33
C PRO A 48 0.78 -8.71 -5.77
N MET A 49 1.39 -8.01 -6.72
CA MET A 49 1.55 -8.50 -8.08
C MET A 49 2.52 -9.69 -8.17
N TYR A 50 3.64 -9.69 -7.45
CA TYR A 50 4.54 -10.85 -7.37
C TYR A 50 3.83 -12.10 -6.86
N THR A 51 2.89 -11.95 -5.90
CA THR A 51 2.13 -13.11 -5.39
C THR A 51 1.27 -13.78 -6.46
N VAL A 52 0.91 -13.04 -7.52
CA VAL A 52 0.12 -13.58 -8.64
C VAL A 52 1.02 -14.09 -9.76
N LEU A 53 2.06 -13.33 -10.12
CA LEU A 53 2.84 -13.59 -11.32
C LEU A 53 4.07 -14.50 -11.10
N THR A 54 4.69 -14.42 -9.93
CA THR A 54 5.87 -15.22 -9.55
C THR A 54 5.72 -15.77 -8.13
N PRO A 55 4.66 -16.54 -7.85
CA PRO A 55 4.40 -17.09 -6.53
C PRO A 55 5.57 -17.93 -5.98
N GLU A 56 6.36 -18.55 -6.86
CA GLU A 56 7.52 -19.38 -6.51
C GLU A 56 8.67 -18.61 -5.83
N LEU A 57 8.75 -17.29 -6.00
CA LEU A 57 9.80 -16.46 -5.38
C LEU A 57 9.41 -15.93 -4.00
N ILE A 58 8.11 -15.91 -3.68
CA ILE A 58 7.60 -15.34 -2.43
C ILE A 58 8.24 -15.95 -1.18
N PRO A 59 8.43 -17.29 -1.06
CA PRO A 59 9.09 -17.86 0.10
C PRO A 59 10.56 -17.39 0.24
N ASP A 60 11.27 -17.22 -0.86
CA ASP A 60 12.66 -16.75 -0.84
C ASP A 60 12.75 -15.28 -0.41
N PHE A 61 11.79 -14.46 -0.85
CA PHE A 61 11.66 -13.06 -0.44
C PHE A 61 11.40 -12.95 1.06
N VAL A 62 10.44 -13.72 1.57
CA VAL A 62 10.11 -13.74 3.01
C VAL A 62 11.30 -14.19 3.83
N ASN A 63 11.93 -15.33 3.48
CA ASN A 63 13.11 -15.79 4.22
C ASN A 63 14.26 -14.79 4.19
N SER A 64 14.50 -14.09 3.07
CA SER A 64 15.54 -13.05 3.01
C SER A 64 15.28 -11.91 4.00
N MET A 65 14.02 -11.48 4.16
CA MET A 65 13.64 -10.46 5.16
C MET A 65 13.80 -10.97 6.60
N LEU A 66 13.48 -12.24 6.87
CA LEU A 66 13.67 -12.85 8.19
C LEU A 66 15.17 -13.02 8.54
N ASP A 67 15.95 -13.53 7.60
CA ASP A 67 17.42 -13.67 7.73
C ASP A 67 18.09 -12.31 7.94
N TYR A 68 17.58 -11.25 7.30
CA TYR A 68 18.00 -9.88 7.56
C TYR A 68 17.73 -9.47 9.00
N SER A 69 16.50 -9.69 9.48
CA SER A 69 16.06 -9.29 10.82
C SER A 69 16.81 -9.99 11.95
N GLU A 70 17.19 -11.26 11.76
CA GLU A 70 18.01 -11.98 12.73
C GLU A 70 19.43 -11.42 12.85
N GLN A 71 19.97 -10.85 11.77
CA GLN A 71 21.30 -10.23 11.77
C GLN A 71 21.28 -8.77 12.22
N GLN A 72 20.24 -8.03 11.84
CA GLN A 72 20.11 -6.59 12.07
C GLN A 72 19.39 -6.25 13.38
N GLY A 73 18.54 -7.15 13.87
CA GLY A 73 17.67 -6.94 15.04
C GLY A 73 16.29 -6.38 14.73
N HIS A 74 15.99 -6.08 13.45
CA HIS A 74 14.68 -5.68 12.96
C HIS A 74 14.54 -6.02 11.47
N LEU A 75 13.32 -6.20 11.00
CA LEU A 75 13.00 -6.37 9.58
C LEU A 75 13.53 -5.19 8.76
N PRO A 76 13.92 -5.42 7.49
CA PRO A 76 14.38 -4.32 6.65
C PRO A 76 13.31 -3.23 6.56
N ILE A 77 13.73 -1.96 6.53
CA ILE A 77 12.85 -0.82 6.25
C ILE A 77 12.99 -0.47 4.77
N TRP A 78 14.23 -0.20 4.36
CA TRP A 78 14.61 -0.15 2.95
C TRP A 78 16.05 -0.59 2.82
N SER A 79 16.23 -1.83 2.39
CA SER A 79 17.58 -2.38 2.24
C SER A 79 18.11 -2.20 0.83
N LEU A 80 19.31 -1.63 0.72
CA LEU A 80 20.09 -1.55 -0.51
C LEU A 80 21.32 -2.45 -0.39
N TRP A 81 21.47 -3.42 -1.30
CA TRP A 81 22.67 -4.25 -1.39
C TRP A 81 23.03 -4.95 -0.05
N GLY A 82 22.01 -5.46 0.64
CA GLY A 82 22.12 -6.12 1.93
C GLY A 82 22.31 -5.19 3.13
N GLN A 83 22.29 -3.86 2.94
CA GLN A 83 22.47 -2.85 3.99
C GLN A 83 21.22 -2.00 4.18
N GLU A 84 21.00 -1.49 5.40
CA GLU A 84 19.88 -0.59 5.70
C GLU A 84 20.14 0.84 5.19
N THR A 85 19.11 1.51 4.67
CA THR A 85 19.13 2.96 4.41
C THR A 85 18.14 3.74 5.27
N TYR A 86 17.16 3.07 5.90
CA TYR A 86 16.08 3.63 6.71
C TYR A 86 15.09 4.55 5.96
N THR A 87 15.22 4.63 4.63
CA THR A 87 14.21 5.13 3.70
C THR A 87 12.94 4.26 3.85
N MET A 88 11.69 4.69 3.83
CA MET A 88 11.17 6.00 4.19
C MET A 88 10.67 6.00 5.66
N ILE A 89 9.45 5.51 5.88
CA ILE A 89 8.79 5.38 7.19
C ILE A 89 8.08 4.03 7.29
N GLY A 90 7.59 3.68 8.48
CA GLY A 90 6.85 2.43 8.72
C GLY A 90 7.77 1.20 8.73
N ASN A 91 7.17 0.02 8.87
CA ASN A 91 7.85 -1.28 8.90
C ASN A 91 7.23 -2.21 7.85
N HIS A 92 7.23 -1.78 6.59
CA HIS A 92 6.41 -2.37 5.54
C HIS A 92 6.88 -3.74 5.00
N SER A 93 7.96 -4.31 5.55
CA SER A 93 8.21 -5.76 5.51
C SER A 93 7.01 -6.56 6.05
N ILE A 94 6.31 -6.03 7.06
CA ILE A 94 5.24 -6.70 7.78
C ILE A 94 4.05 -7.04 6.86
N PRO A 95 3.42 -6.09 6.15
CA PRO A 95 2.35 -6.42 5.22
C PRO A 95 2.78 -7.37 4.11
N MET A 96 4.03 -7.36 3.67
CA MET A 96 4.53 -8.32 2.69
C MET A 96 4.54 -9.75 3.28
N ILE A 97 5.15 -9.93 4.46
CA ILE A 97 5.25 -11.23 5.13
C ILE A 97 3.88 -11.76 5.54
N VAL A 98 3.08 -10.94 6.21
CA VAL A 98 1.71 -11.30 6.64
C VAL A 98 0.84 -11.58 5.41
N GLY A 99 0.92 -10.73 4.40
CA GLY A 99 0.19 -10.90 3.15
C GLY A 99 0.52 -12.21 2.43
N ALA A 100 1.78 -12.67 2.48
CA ALA A 100 2.17 -13.97 1.96
C ALA A 100 1.57 -15.11 2.82
N TYR A 101 1.68 -15.04 4.13
CA TYR A 101 1.12 -16.06 5.02
C TYR A 101 -0.41 -16.22 4.84
N LEU A 102 -1.14 -15.10 4.82
CA LEU A 102 -2.61 -15.10 4.66
C LEU A 102 -3.07 -15.62 3.30
N LYS A 103 -2.24 -15.47 2.25
CA LYS A 103 -2.49 -16.03 0.92
C LYS A 103 -2.11 -17.51 0.81
N GLY A 104 -1.61 -18.13 1.88
CA GLY A 104 -1.31 -19.56 1.96
C GLY A 104 0.06 -19.96 1.42
N PHE A 105 0.99 -19.00 1.27
CA PHE A 105 2.37 -19.33 0.91
C PHE A 105 3.03 -20.12 2.06
N THR A 106 3.78 -21.15 1.69
CA THR A 106 4.58 -21.99 2.59
C THR A 106 6.07 -21.87 2.24
N GLY A 107 6.95 -22.54 2.99
CA GLY A 107 8.39 -22.48 2.75
C GLY A 107 9.13 -21.44 3.61
N PHE A 108 8.43 -20.81 4.55
CA PHE A 108 9.01 -20.05 5.66
C PHE A 108 8.29 -20.42 6.97
N ASP A 109 8.96 -20.27 8.10
CA ASP A 109 8.41 -20.58 9.41
C ASP A 109 7.54 -19.42 9.93
N ALA A 110 6.28 -19.72 10.26
CA ALA A 110 5.31 -18.70 10.68
C ALA A 110 5.57 -18.18 12.10
N GLU A 111 6.07 -19.01 13.02
CA GLU A 111 6.42 -18.59 14.37
C GLU A 111 7.71 -17.76 14.36
N ARG A 112 8.67 -18.12 13.52
CA ARG A 112 9.86 -17.30 13.22
C ARG A 112 9.43 -15.93 12.69
N ALA A 113 8.58 -15.91 11.66
CA ALA A 113 8.08 -14.67 11.08
C ALA A 113 7.36 -13.81 12.13
N TYR A 114 6.53 -14.42 12.97
CA TYR A 114 5.83 -13.75 14.04
C TYR A 114 6.77 -13.05 15.02
N ASN A 115 7.79 -13.77 15.49
CA ASN A 115 8.75 -13.24 16.46
C ASN A 115 9.56 -12.08 15.87
N GLU A 116 10.00 -12.19 14.61
CA GLU A 116 10.75 -11.14 13.92
C GLU A 116 9.89 -9.89 13.66
N ILE A 117 8.61 -10.06 13.30
CA ILE A 117 7.66 -8.94 13.18
C ILE A 117 7.47 -8.27 14.53
N LYS A 118 7.11 -9.02 15.58
CA LYS A 118 6.87 -8.48 16.93
C LYS A 118 8.07 -7.69 17.41
N LYS A 119 9.26 -8.30 17.37
CA LYS A 119 10.53 -7.66 17.72
C LYS A 119 10.73 -6.32 17.00
N SER A 120 10.43 -6.27 15.70
CA SER A 120 10.60 -5.07 14.87
C SER A 120 9.73 -3.89 15.32
N ILE A 121 8.53 -4.12 15.87
CA ILE A 121 7.55 -3.06 16.20
C ILE A 121 7.26 -2.87 17.70
N THR A 122 7.95 -3.62 18.56
CA THR A 122 7.85 -3.47 20.02
C THR A 122 9.19 -3.37 20.75
N GLU A 123 10.28 -3.90 20.18
CA GLU A 123 11.57 -4.01 20.91
C GLU A 123 12.73 -3.29 20.21
N SER A 124 12.65 -3.13 18.89
CA SER A 124 13.69 -2.52 18.09
C SER A 124 13.94 -1.05 18.47
N LYS A 125 15.18 -0.60 18.25
CA LYS A 125 15.63 0.78 18.50
C LYS A 125 16.30 1.36 17.25
N HIS A 126 15.63 1.23 16.12
CA HIS A 126 16.11 1.79 14.86
C HIS A 126 15.59 3.22 14.64
N TYR A 127 16.03 3.84 13.55
CA TYR A 127 15.54 5.17 13.19
C TYR A 127 14.01 5.16 12.98
N LYS A 128 13.31 6.18 13.49
CA LYS A 128 11.84 6.33 13.45
C LYS A 128 11.03 5.23 14.20
N SER A 129 11.63 4.54 15.18
CA SER A 129 11.02 3.46 15.96
C SER A 129 10.70 3.83 17.42
N ASP A 130 10.15 5.03 17.66
CA ASP A 130 9.87 5.57 19.01
C ASP A 130 8.65 4.90 19.69
N TRP A 131 8.67 3.56 19.82
CA TRP A 131 7.54 2.73 20.26
C TRP A 131 7.00 3.12 21.64
N ASP A 132 7.87 3.45 22.59
CA ASP A 132 7.47 3.90 23.93
C ASP A 132 6.60 5.17 23.89
N ILE A 133 6.89 6.09 22.96
CA ILE A 133 6.09 7.30 22.75
C ILE A 133 4.77 6.94 22.09
N TYR A 134 4.82 6.13 21.01
CA TYR A 134 3.65 5.69 20.28
C TYR A 134 2.63 4.98 21.18
N ASP A 135 3.07 4.01 21.98
CA ASP A 135 2.22 3.22 22.89
C ASP A 135 1.68 4.07 24.05
N LYS A 136 2.48 5.02 24.56
CA LYS A 136 2.05 5.91 25.65
C LYS A 136 0.92 6.86 25.23
N PHE A 137 1.02 7.46 24.05
CA PHE A 137 0.09 8.50 23.61
C PHE A 137 -1.02 7.97 22.70
N GLY A 138 -0.81 6.81 22.07
CA GLY A 138 -1.71 6.29 21.05
C GLY A 138 -1.57 6.99 19.70
N TYR A 139 -0.47 7.70 19.47
CA TYR A 139 -0.08 8.40 18.24
C TYR A 139 1.32 8.99 18.49
N TYR A 140 1.96 9.52 17.45
CA TYR A 140 3.18 10.31 17.60
C TYR A 140 2.86 11.80 17.80
N PRO A 141 3.13 12.37 18.99
CA PRO A 141 2.85 13.79 19.22
C PRO A 141 3.91 14.68 18.56
N TYR A 142 3.49 15.74 17.87
CA TYR A 142 4.40 16.53 17.03
C TYR A 142 5.47 17.33 17.80
N ASP A 143 5.22 17.61 19.07
CA ASP A 143 6.16 18.30 19.95
C ASP A 143 7.28 17.38 20.47
N LEU A 144 7.07 16.06 20.46
CA LEU A 144 8.08 15.05 20.79
C LEU A 144 8.71 14.45 19.53
N ILE A 145 7.89 14.23 18.51
CA ILE A 145 8.28 13.69 17.20
C ILE A 145 8.17 14.81 16.17
N LYS A 146 9.31 15.48 15.92
CA LYS A 146 9.34 16.75 15.18
C LYS A 146 9.02 16.64 13.69
N VAL A 147 9.14 15.45 13.10
CA VAL A 147 8.89 15.22 11.68
C VAL A 147 8.04 13.99 11.44
N GLU A 148 7.18 14.07 10.43
CA GLU A 148 6.37 12.97 9.87
C GLU A 148 5.45 12.28 10.89
N SER A 149 5.08 12.99 11.96
CA SER A 149 4.33 12.41 13.07
C SER A 149 2.97 11.84 12.67
N VAL A 150 2.26 12.49 11.74
CA VAL A 150 0.96 12.01 11.25
C VAL A 150 1.15 10.82 10.34
N SER A 151 1.97 10.93 9.30
CA SER A 151 2.24 9.82 8.37
C SER A 151 2.75 8.59 9.11
N ARG A 152 3.73 8.75 10.00
CA ARG A 152 4.24 7.63 10.83
C ARG A 152 3.14 6.98 11.65
N THR A 153 2.22 7.75 12.25
CA THR A 153 1.10 7.18 13.03
C THR A 153 0.16 6.36 12.14
N LEU A 154 -0.19 6.88 10.97
CA LEU A 154 -1.11 6.22 10.03
C LEU A 154 -0.51 4.92 9.47
N GLU A 155 0.75 4.99 9.02
CA GLU A 155 1.42 3.85 8.39
C GLU A 155 1.79 2.77 9.43
N CYS A 156 2.19 3.15 10.66
CA CYS A 156 2.35 2.19 11.76
C CYS A 156 1.02 1.50 12.10
N GLY A 157 -0.10 2.24 12.11
CA GLY A 157 -1.42 1.65 12.35
C GLY A 157 -1.80 0.58 11.32
N PHE A 158 -1.37 0.72 10.07
CA PHE A 158 -1.56 -0.32 9.06
C PHE A 158 -0.65 -1.54 9.31
N ASP A 159 0.61 -1.34 9.69
CA ASP A 159 1.52 -2.44 10.06
C ASP A 159 1.03 -3.19 11.30
N ASP A 160 0.51 -2.47 12.31
CA ASP A 160 -0.11 -3.02 13.51
C ASP A 160 -1.34 -3.86 13.17
N TYR A 161 -2.18 -3.40 12.23
CA TYR A 161 -3.31 -4.19 11.73
C TYR A 161 -2.85 -5.52 11.10
N CYS A 162 -1.77 -5.49 10.32
CA CYS A 162 -1.20 -6.70 9.73
C CYS A 162 -0.73 -7.67 10.83
N MET A 163 -0.01 -7.16 11.83
CA MET A 163 0.42 -7.96 12.97
C MET A 163 -0.77 -8.52 13.76
N ALA A 164 -1.83 -7.73 13.97
CA ALA A 164 -3.02 -8.17 14.68
C ALA A 164 -3.71 -9.36 14.01
N ILE A 165 -3.88 -9.32 12.69
CA ILE A 165 -4.45 -10.44 11.93
C ILE A 165 -3.53 -11.65 11.99
N PHE A 166 -2.21 -11.44 11.90
CA PHE A 166 -1.27 -12.55 11.93
C PHE A 166 -1.26 -13.26 13.29
N ALA A 167 -1.23 -12.48 14.38
CA ALA A 167 -1.36 -12.98 15.75
C ALA A 167 -2.66 -13.77 15.94
N GLU A 168 -3.78 -13.26 15.42
CA GLU A 168 -5.09 -13.94 15.46
C GLU A 168 -5.04 -15.30 14.75
N LYS A 169 -4.42 -15.36 13.56
CA LYS A 169 -4.26 -16.62 12.81
C LYS A 169 -3.35 -17.65 13.48
N LEU A 170 -2.42 -17.20 14.31
CA LEU A 170 -1.54 -18.07 15.10
C LEU A 170 -2.10 -18.37 16.51
N GLY A 171 -3.31 -17.91 16.83
CA GLY A 171 -3.94 -18.15 18.13
C GLY A 171 -3.37 -17.32 19.28
N LYS A 172 -2.62 -16.24 18.99
CA LYS A 172 -1.99 -15.34 19.97
C LYS A 172 -2.94 -14.19 20.33
N THR A 173 -4.01 -14.54 21.03
CA THR A 173 -5.18 -13.66 21.25
C THR A 173 -4.87 -12.36 21.98
N GLU A 174 -3.98 -12.38 22.97
CA GLU A 174 -3.58 -11.18 23.73
C GLU A 174 -2.83 -10.18 22.83
N ASP A 175 -1.85 -10.67 22.07
CA ASP A 175 -1.10 -9.86 21.12
C ASP A 175 -2.02 -9.35 20.00
N ALA A 176 -2.95 -10.18 19.50
CA ALA A 176 -3.94 -9.75 18.52
C ALA A 176 -4.77 -8.56 19.04
N ALA A 177 -5.26 -8.63 20.28
CA ALA A 177 -6.02 -7.54 20.90
C ALA A 177 -5.17 -6.28 21.10
N PHE A 178 -3.91 -6.43 21.51
CA PHE A 178 -2.96 -5.33 21.66
C PHE A 178 -2.73 -4.60 20.33
N PHE A 179 -2.40 -5.33 19.26
CA PHE A 179 -2.13 -4.72 17.95
C PHE A 179 -3.41 -4.21 17.27
N ARG A 180 -4.58 -4.81 17.51
CA ARG A 180 -5.88 -4.21 17.08
C ARG A 180 -6.08 -2.82 17.69
N LYS A 181 -5.75 -2.64 18.98
CA LYS A 181 -5.84 -1.34 19.64
C LYS A 181 -4.87 -0.33 19.02
N ARG A 182 -3.64 -0.73 18.71
CA ARG A 182 -2.66 0.13 18.04
C ARG A 182 -3.09 0.49 16.60
N ALA A 183 -3.68 -0.45 15.87
CA ALA A 183 -4.20 -0.21 14.52
C ALA A 183 -5.29 0.90 14.46
N ASP A 184 -5.95 1.17 15.59
CA ASP A 184 -6.97 2.21 15.75
C ASP A 184 -6.40 3.61 16.08
N TYR A 185 -5.09 3.73 16.26
CA TYR A 185 -4.43 4.99 16.64
C TYR A 185 -4.59 6.11 15.61
N TYR A 186 -4.91 5.80 14.35
CA TYR A 186 -5.26 6.79 13.34
C TYR A 186 -6.38 7.74 13.80
N LYS A 187 -7.33 7.25 14.61
CA LYS A 187 -8.46 8.02 15.15
C LYS A 187 -7.98 9.21 15.99
N ASN A 188 -6.79 9.13 16.58
CA ASN A 188 -6.24 10.19 17.41
C ASN A 188 -5.75 11.41 16.62
N HIS A 189 -5.52 11.28 15.31
CA HIS A 189 -5.18 12.41 14.45
C HIS A 189 -6.38 12.99 13.71
N PHE A 190 -7.54 12.35 13.72
CA PHE A 190 -8.68 12.85 12.96
C PHE A 190 -9.34 14.05 13.65
N ASP A 191 -9.17 15.23 13.06
CA ASP A 191 -9.81 16.47 13.49
C ASP A 191 -11.12 16.67 12.72
N LYS A 192 -12.25 16.62 13.43
CA LYS A 192 -13.60 16.78 12.87
C LYS A 192 -13.87 18.19 12.34
N GLU A 193 -13.16 19.21 12.84
CA GLU A 193 -13.34 20.58 12.36
C GLU A 193 -12.77 20.75 10.95
N THR A 194 -11.62 20.13 10.69
CA THR A 194 -10.91 20.21 9.40
C THR A 194 -11.20 19.03 8.47
N ASN A 195 -11.81 17.95 8.97
CA ASN A 195 -11.98 16.65 8.28
C ASN A 195 -10.66 16.09 7.74
N ALA A 196 -9.57 16.31 8.46
CA ALA A 196 -8.24 15.87 8.07
C ALA A 196 -7.51 15.19 9.23
N MET A 197 -6.53 14.37 8.90
CA MET A 197 -5.56 13.87 9.89
C MET A 197 -4.61 15.00 10.26
N ARG A 198 -4.85 15.66 11.40
CA ARG A 198 -4.15 16.85 11.86
C ARG A 198 -3.10 16.51 12.94
N PRO A 199 -1.92 17.16 12.94
CA PRO A 199 -0.92 16.94 13.99
C PRO A 199 -1.45 17.37 15.35
N LYS A 200 -1.15 16.57 16.38
CA LYS A 200 -1.57 16.80 17.78
C LYS A 200 -0.35 16.71 18.69
N ASP A 201 -0.26 17.54 19.72
CA ASP A 201 0.86 17.59 20.66
C ASP A 201 0.68 16.60 21.82
N SER A 202 1.68 16.47 22.69
CA SER A 202 1.68 15.54 23.82
C SER A 202 0.65 15.89 24.90
N LYS A 203 0.02 17.06 24.83
CA LYS A 203 -1.08 17.49 25.71
C LYS A 203 -2.45 17.24 25.08
N GLY A 204 -2.50 16.80 23.82
CA GLY A 204 -3.74 16.56 23.08
C GLY A 204 -4.24 17.78 22.30
N GLU A 205 -3.45 18.84 22.20
CA GLU A 205 -3.82 20.07 21.48
C GLU A 205 -3.43 19.97 20.01
N TRP A 206 -4.32 20.42 19.12
CA TRP A 206 -4.06 20.43 17.69
C TRP A 206 -3.02 21.49 17.30
N LEU A 207 -2.17 21.19 16.31
CA LEU A 207 -1.25 22.17 15.74
C LEU A 207 -2.03 23.37 15.17
N THR A 208 -1.69 24.59 15.59
CA THR A 208 -2.30 25.84 15.09
C THR A 208 -1.23 26.92 14.87
N PRO A 209 -1.26 27.68 13.75
CA PRO A 209 -2.17 27.53 12.61
C PRO A 209 -1.96 26.21 11.84
N PHE A 210 -2.96 25.76 11.09
CA PHE A 210 -2.92 24.54 10.29
C PHE A 210 -3.29 24.83 8.84
N ASP A 211 -2.39 24.46 7.92
CA ASP A 211 -2.62 24.50 6.48
C ASP A 211 -2.66 23.05 5.95
N PRO A 212 -3.83 22.53 5.52
CA PRO A 212 -3.93 21.17 4.98
C PRO A 212 -3.25 21.00 3.62
N TYR A 213 -2.84 22.11 2.98
CA TYR A 213 -2.15 22.13 1.68
C TYR A 213 -0.63 22.18 1.79
N ALA A 214 -0.09 22.41 2.99
CA ALA A 214 1.35 22.48 3.18
C ALA A 214 1.97 21.11 2.89
N LEU A 215 2.81 21.06 1.85
CA LEU A 215 3.63 19.88 1.59
C LEU A 215 4.64 19.72 2.72
N ALA A 216 4.91 18.49 3.09
CA ALA A 216 5.84 18.14 4.14
C ALA A 216 6.65 16.91 3.73
N HIS A 217 7.90 16.86 4.18
CA HIS A 217 8.78 15.70 4.07
C HIS A 217 10.00 15.89 4.99
N ALA A 218 10.35 14.88 5.81
CA ALA A 218 11.44 14.98 6.76
C ALA A 218 12.80 15.29 6.10
N ASP A 219 13.09 14.67 4.97
CA ASP A 219 14.39 14.79 4.29
C ASP A 219 14.42 15.97 3.29
N SER A 220 13.47 16.89 3.42
CA SER A 220 13.43 18.17 2.70
C SER A 220 13.74 19.35 3.63
N ASN A 221 14.04 20.52 3.05
CA ASN A 221 14.17 21.77 3.81
C ASN A 221 12.85 22.29 4.40
N ILE A 222 11.72 21.61 4.15
CA ILE A 222 10.39 21.99 4.62
C ILE A 222 10.09 21.36 5.99
N GLY A 223 10.52 20.12 6.21
CA GLY A 223 10.11 19.34 7.40
C GLY A 223 8.61 19.06 7.41
N GLY A 224 7.99 19.11 8.60
CA GLY A 224 6.54 18.96 8.76
C GLY A 224 6.08 17.56 9.15
N HIS A 225 4.78 17.31 9.10
CA HIS A 225 4.15 16.15 9.76
C HIS A 225 3.62 15.07 8.81
N TYR A 226 3.79 15.28 7.51
CA TYR A 226 3.46 14.32 6.46
C TYR A 226 4.74 13.93 5.70
N THR A 227 4.77 12.72 5.14
CA THR A 227 5.88 12.20 4.35
C THR A 227 5.61 12.39 2.87
N GLU A 228 6.33 13.29 2.22
CA GLU A 228 6.21 13.58 0.78
C GLU A 228 4.79 13.91 0.29
N GLY A 229 4.05 14.64 1.11
CA GLY A 229 2.67 14.98 0.80
C GLY A 229 2.08 15.99 1.76
N ASN A 230 0.76 16.12 1.73
CA ASN A 230 0.02 16.99 2.63
C ASN A 230 -1.13 16.26 3.35
N ALA A 231 -1.87 17.01 4.17
CA ALA A 231 -2.96 16.46 4.96
C ALA A 231 -4.08 15.87 4.11
N LEU A 232 -4.41 16.51 2.98
CA LEU A 232 -5.50 16.08 2.11
C LEU A 232 -5.21 14.70 1.49
N GLN A 233 -3.95 14.47 1.11
CA GLN A 233 -3.49 13.19 0.57
C GLN A 233 -3.44 12.11 1.66
N TYR A 234 -2.80 12.39 2.80
CA TYR A 234 -2.58 11.41 3.86
C TYR A 234 -3.83 11.02 4.65
N THR A 235 -4.87 11.86 4.66
CA THR A 235 -6.11 11.57 5.42
C THR A 235 -6.74 10.24 5.03
N TRP A 236 -6.48 9.77 3.80
CA TRP A 236 -7.04 8.54 3.26
C TRP A 236 -6.19 7.30 3.56
N HIS A 237 -5.01 7.43 4.18
CA HIS A 237 -4.11 6.32 4.52
C HIS A 237 -4.60 5.57 5.76
N VAL A 238 -5.76 4.93 5.62
CA VAL A 238 -6.42 4.06 6.61
C VAL A 238 -6.88 2.80 5.87
N MET A 239 -5.97 2.18 5.10
CA MET A 239 -6.26 1.06 4.20
C MET A 239 -6.85 -0.17 4.91
N GLN A 240 -6.55 -0.31 6.21
CA GLN A 240 -7.10 -1.36 7.07
C GLN A 240 -8.58 -1.18 7.41
N ASP A 241 -9.09 0.06 7.39
CA ASP A 241 -10.41 0.41 7.94
C ASP A 241 -11.04 1.63 7.23
N ILE A 242 -11.10 1.58 5.89
CA ILE A 242 -11.81 2.59 5.09
C ILE A 242 -13.26 2.80 5.56
N PRO A 243 -14.05 1.75 5.88
CA PRO A 243 -15.38 1.94 6.47
C PRO A 243 -15.37 2.72 7.80
N GLY A 244 -14.43 2.45 8.71
CA GLY A 244 -14.29 3.20 9.96
C GLY A 244 -13.89 4.66 9.75
N LEU A 245 -13.02 4.95 8.77
CA LEU A 245 -12.71 6.33 8.38
C LEU A 245 -13.95 7.06 7.82
N ILE A 246 -14.75 6.40 6.98
CA ILE A 246 -16.01 6.97 6.46
C ILE A 246 -16.97 7.31 7.60
N GLU A 247 -17.11 6.41 8.58
CA GLU A 247 -17.94 6.68 9.76
C GLU A 247 -17.39 7.85 10.60
N LEU A 248 -16.07 7.92 10.76
CA LEU A 248 -15.41 8.98 11.50
C LEU A 248 -15.61 10.37 10.86
N MET A 249 -15.66 10.43 9.53
CA MET A 249 -16.03 11.61 8.73
C MET A 249 -17.53 11.96 8.81
N GLY A 250 -18.35 11.10 9.40
CA GLY A 250 -19.79 11.28 9.55
C GLY A 250 -20.62 10.70 8.39
N GLY A 251 -20.16 9.58 7.82
CA GLY A 251 -20.88 8.78 6.84
C GLY A 251 -20.52 9.07 5.38
N LYS A 252 -21.04 8.23 4.48
CA LYS A 252 -20.70 8.21 3.04
C LYS A 252 -20.86 9.57 2.35
N GLU A 253 -21.87 10.36 2.71
CA GLU A 253 -22.10 11.66 2.08
C GLU A 253 -20.98 12.66 2.42
N LYS A 254 -20.59 12.76 3.69
CA LYS A 254 -19.54 13.68 4.13
C LYS A 254 -18.16 13.23 3.64
N ALA A 255 -17.86 11.93 3.75
CA ALA A 255 -16.66 11.35 3.19
C ALA A 255 -16.58 11.56 1.67
N GLY A 256 -17.70 11.41 0.95
CA GLY A 256 -17.78 11.67 -0.47
C GLY A 256 -17.50 13.13 -0.84
N LYS A 257 -18.00 14.10 -0.07
CA LYS A 257 -17.67 15.53 -0.28
C LYS A 257 -16.19 15.82 -0.04
N ALA A 258 -15.60 15.21 0.99
CA ALA A 258 -14.16 15.35 1.26
C ALA A 258 -13.30 14.74 0.13
N LEU A 259 -13.69 13.57 -0.40
CA LEU A 259 -13.01 12.92 -1.51
C LEU A 259 -13.19 13.70 -2.82
N ASP A 260 -14.40 14.21 -3.10
CA ASP A 260 -14.66 15.10 -4.22
C ASP A 260 -13.81 16.36 -4.13
N TYR A 261 -13.63 16.91 -2.93
CA TYR A 261 -12.78 18.07 -2.72
C TYR A 261 -11.33 17.79 -3.10
N LEU A 262 -10.77 16.66 -2.67
CA LEU A 262 -9.41 16.24 -3.04
C LEU A 262 -9.22 16.24 -4.56
N PHE A 263 -10.13 15.63 -5.32
CA PHE A 263 -9.97 15.48 -6.78
C PHE A 263 -10.35 16.72 -7.59
N ASN A 264 -11.14 17.65 -7.05
CA ASN A 264 -11.69 18.78 -7.82
C ASN A 264 -11.22 20.16 -7.37
N THR A 265 -10.58 20.29 -6.21
CA THR A 265 -10.05 21.59 -5.76
C THR A 265 -9.01 22.12 -6.74
N LYS A 266 -9.04 23.44 -6.99
CA LYS A 266 -8.06 24.15 -7.81
C LYS A 266 -6.98 24.83 -6.97
N GLN A 267 -7.09 24.74 -5.65
CA GLN A 267 -6.09 25.30 -4.76
C GLN A 267 -4.82 24.45 -4.87
N GLU A 268 -3.70 25.11 -5.09
CA GLU A 268 -2.38 24.48 -5.17
C GLU A 268 -1.83 24.22 -3.77
N SER A 269 -0.92 23.25 -3.67
CA SER A 269 -0.22 22.97 -2.42
C SER A 269 0.74 24.11 -2.07
N THR A 270 0.94 24.36 -0.78
CA THR A 270 1.96 25.33 -0.33
C THR A 270 3.31 24.62 -0.31
N GLY A 271 4.28 25.13 -1.08
CA GLY A 271 5.60 24.51 -1.27
C GLY A 271 5.66 23.56 -2.47
N THR A 272 6.83 22.99 -2.72
CA THR A 272 7.07 22.06 -3.83
C THR A 272 7.95 20.90 -3.38
N LEU A 273 7.59 19.69 -3.78
CA LEU A 273 8.40 18.47 -3.61
C LEU A 273 8.52 17.79 -4.97
N SER A 274 9.69 17.19 -5.25
CA SER A 274 9.98 16.51 -6.53
C SER A 274 9.01 15.39 -6.84
N ASP A 275 8.58 14.68 -5.80
CA ASP A 275 7.83 13.42 -5.94
C ASP A 275 6.30 13.68 -5.98
N VAL A 276 5.85 14.89 -5.59
CA VAL A 276 4.44 15.29 -5.66
C VAL A 276 4.11 15.82 -7.05
N THR A 277 3.84 14.89 -7.97
CA THR A 277 3.53 15.16 -9.38
C THR A 277 2.27 14.40 -9.83
N GLY A 278 1.83 14.62 -11.08
CA GLY A 278 0.65 13.94 -11.63
C GLY A 278 -0.65 14.32 -10.91
N LEU A 279 -0.92 15.63 -10.86
CA LEU A 279 -2.01 16.17 -10.07
C LEU A 279 -3.37 16.04 -10.75
N ILE A 280 -4.37 15.54 -10.01
CA ILE A 280 -5.80 15.68 -10.30
C ILE A 280 -6.43 16.36 -9.08
N GLY A 281 -6.55 17.68 -9.13
CA GLY A 281 -6.76 18.48 -7.92
C GLY A 281 -5.55 18.35 -6.99
N GLN A 282 -5.76 17.80 -5.79
CA GLN A 282 -4.73 17.52 -4.79
C GLN A 282 -4.29 16.05 -4.75
N TYR A 283 -4.97 15.15 -5.48
CA TYR A 283 -4.47 13.79 -5.71
C TYR A 283 -3.16 13.88 -6.50
N ALA A 284 -2.10 13.22 -6.04
CA ALA A 284 -0.81 13.18 -6.72
C ALA A 284 -0.45 11.73 -7.10
N HIS A 285 -0.45 11.42 -8.40
CA HIS A 285 -0.15 10.06 -8.85
C HIS A 285 1.34 9.73 -8.87
N GLY A 286 2.21 10.74 -8.91
CA GLY A 286 3.65 10.51 -8.90
C GLY A 286 4.21 10.05 -7.56
N ASN A 287 3.35 9.91 -6.54
CA ASN A 287 3.72 9.42 -5.22
C ASN A 287 2.66 8.49 -4.61
N GLU A 288 3.15 7.51 -3.89
CA GLU A 288 2.51 6.33 -3.33
C GLU A 288 1.36 6.56 -2.34
N PRO A 289 1.34 7.61 -1.49
CA PRO A 289 0.25 7.83 -0.53
C PRO A 289 -1.13 7.96 -1.19
N SER A 290 -1.18 8.35 -2.47
CA SER A 290 -2.43 8.52 -3.21
C SER A 290 -2.90 7.26 -3.93
N HIS A 291 -2.08 6.21 -4.07
CA HIS A 291 -2.31 5.13 -5.03
C HIS A 291 -3.63 4.36 -4.85
N HIS A 292 -4.13 4.20 -3.64
CA HIS A 292 -5.41 3.53 -3.36
C HIS A 292 -6.64 4.46 -3.41
N VAL A 293 -6.43 5.78 -3.41
CA VAL A 293 -7.47 6.77 -3.08
C VAL A 293 -8.62 6.80 -4.09
N ALA A 294 -8.34 6.65 -5.39
CA ALA A 294 -9.38 6.62 -6.43
C ALA A 294 -10.39 5.47 -6.21
N TYR A 295 -9.95 4.35 -5.64
CA TYR A 295 -10.77 3.18 -5.38
C TYR A 295 -11.68 3.34 -4.15
N ILE A 296 -11.49 4.40 -3.33
CA ILE A 296 -12.33 4.68 -2.16
C ILE A 296 -13.76 5.02 -2.57
N TYR A 297 -13.98 5.59 -3.76
CA TYR A 297 -15.33 5.84 -4.27
C TYR A 297 -16.19 4.57 -4.36
N THR A 298 -15.59 3.39 -4.57
CA THR A 298 -16.30 2.11 -4.55
C THR A 298 -16.86 1.79 -3.16
N TYR A 299 -16.18 2.20 -2.07
CA TYR A 299 -16.68 2.09 -0.69
C TYR A 299 -17.81 3.09 -0.40
N LEU A 300 -17.88 4.18 -1.15
CA LEU A 300 -18.91 5.22 -1.07
C LEU A 300 -20.15 4.95 -1.93
N ASP A 301 -20.25 3.78 -2.57
CA ASP A 301 -21.30 3.45 -3.54
C ASP A 301 -21.32 4.40 -4.75
N ARG A 302 -20.14 4.85 -5.18
CA ARG A 302 -19.93 5.71 -6.36
C ARG A 302 -18.89 5.11 -7.32
N PRO A 303 -19.03 3.83 -7.73
CA PRO A 303 -18.00 3.15 -8.53
C PRO A 303 -17.71 3.85 -9.88
N GLY A 304 -18.66 4.59 -10.44
CA GLY A 304 -18.43 5.41 -11.64
C GLY A 304 -17.30 6.42 -11.50
N GLU A 305 -17.11 7.03 -10.32
CA GLU A 305 -15.98 7.94 -10.09
C GLU A 305 -14.64 7.19 -10.05
N THR A 306 -14.60 6.01 -9.41
CA THR A 306 -13.43 5.12 -9.47
C THR A 306 -13.06 4.83 -10.93
N GLN A 307 -14.04 4.42 -11.74
CA GLN A 307 -13.84 4.02 -13.14
C GLN A 307 -13.33 5.20 -13.99
N ARG A 308 -13.93 6.38 -13.82
CA ARG A 308 -13.52 7.62 -14.50
C ARG A 308 -12.10 8.03 -14.13
N LEU A 309 -11.77 8.05 -12.83
CA LEU A 309 -10.45 8.46 -12.35
C LEU A 309 -9.37 7.46 -12.75
N VAL A 310 -9.62 6.15 -12.66
CA VAL A 310 -8.68 5.12 -13.11
C VAL A 310 -8.38 5.28 -14.61
N ARG A 311 -9.41 5.51 -15.44
CA ARG A 311 -9.22 5.80 -16.87
C ARG A 311 -8.37 7.04 -17.09
N GLN A 312 -8.67 8.13 -16.38
CA GLN A 312 -7.93 9.39 -16.48
C GLN A 312 -6.46 9.21 -16.09
N ILE A 313 -6.18 8.62 -14.93
CA ILE A 313 -4.83 8.34 -14.44
C ILE A 313 -4.04 7.49 -15.44
N CYS A 314 -4.62 6.38 -15.93
CA CYS A 314 -3.97 5.51 -16.91
C CYS A 314 -3.65 6.22 -18.23
N THR A 315 -4.46 7.22 -18.63
CA THR A 315 -4.30 7.92 -19.91
C THR A 315 -3.33 9.09 -19.80
N ASP A 316 -3.43 9.86 -18.72
CA ASP A 316 -2.70 11.12 -18.55
C ASP A 316 -1.27 10.88 -18.05
N PHE A 317 -1.06 9.85 -17.23
CA PHE A 317 0.18 9.63 -16.46
C PHE A 317 1.00 8.41 -16.86
N TYR A 318 0.51 7.58 -17.79
CA TYR A 318 1.24 6.45 -18.35
C TYR A 318 1.31 6.55 -19.87
N LYS A 319 2.52 6.75 -20.41
CA LYS A 319 2.74 6.93 -21.85
C LYS A 319 3.88 6.04 -22.32
N ASN A 320 3.80 5.57 -23.56
CA ASN A 320 4.91 4.88 -24.21
C ASN A 320 5.95 5.88 -24.74
N LYS A 321 6.61 6.60 -23.83
CA LYS A 321 7.62 7.63 -24.09
C LYS A 321 8.69 7.63 -22.98
N PRO A 322 9.86 8.25 -23.19
CA PRO A 322 10.88 8.37 -22.14
C PRO A 322 10.39 9.09 -20.87
N ASP A 323 9.52 10.09 -21.00
CA ASP A 323 8.80 10.78 -19.91
C ASP A 323 7.45 10.10 -19.60
N GLY A 324 7.42 8.77 -19.78
CA GLY A 324 6.20 7.99 -19.80
C GLY A 324 5.58 7.72 -18.43
N LEU A 325 6.35 7.90 -17.36
CA LEU A 325 5.89 7.84 -15.98
C LEU A 325 5.93 9.24 -15.38
N ILE A 326 4.91 9.55 -14.58
CA ILE A 326 4.75 10.91 -14.04
C ILE A 326 5.60 11.18 -12.80
N GLY A 327 6.10 10.13 -12.14
CA GLY A 327 7.02 10.17 -11.00
C GLY A 327 8.05 9.03 -11.09
N ASN A 328 8.75 8.75 -9.99
CA ASN A 328 9.66 7.60 -9.91
C ASN A 328 8.86 6.29 -10.08
N ASP A 329 9.45 5.24 -10.63
CA ASP A 329 8.75 3.94 -10.76
C ASP A 329 8.76 3.13 -9.44
N ASP A 330 9.62 3.55 -8.51
CA ASP A 330 9.82 3.00 -7.16
C ASP A 330 9.81 1.48 -7.11
N CYS A 331 10.83 0.93 -7.77
CA CYS A 331 11.05 -0.51 -7.84
C CYS A 331 9.84 -1.28 -8.40
N GLY A 332 9.14 -0.70 -9.38
CA GLY A 332 8.02 -1.34 -10.07
C GLY A 332 6.67 -1.08 -9.43
N GLN A 333 6.58 -0.22 -8.40
CA GLN A 333 5.33 0.11 -7.72
C GLN A 333 4.35 0.82 -8.66
N MET A 334 4.76 1.88 -9.36
CA MET A 334 3.94 2.57 -10.37
C MET A 334 3.54 1.62 -11.50
N SER A 335 4.50 0.86 -12.01
CA SER A 335 4.24 -0.17 -13.02
C SER A 335 3.22 -1.23 -12.55
N ALA A 336 3.26 -1.65 -11.29
CA ALA A 336 2.31 -2.60 -10.73
C ALA A 336 0.91 -2.00 -10.54
N TRP A 337 0.82 -0.72 -10.15
CA TRP A 337 -0.44 0.03 -10.11
C TRP A 337 -1.11 0.00 -11.48
N TYR A 338 -0.38 0.38 -12.53
CA TYR A 338 -0.90 0.37 -13.90
C TYR A 338 -1.37 -1.02 -14.33
N MET A 339 -0.62 -2.07 -13.97
CA MET A 339 -0.99 -3.45 -14.31
C MET A 339 -2.29 -3.89 -13.63
N PHE A 340 -2.45 -3.65 -12.32
CA PHE A 340 -3.68 -3.94 -11.59
C PHE A 340 -4.86 -3.15 -12.16
N SER A 341 -4.72 -1.83 -12.28
CA SER A 341 -5.77 -0.98 -12.83
C SER A 341 -6.14 -1.33 -14.27
N SER A 342 -5.18 -1.77 -15.09
CA SER A 342 -5.44 -2.26 -16.44
C SER A 342 -6.25 -3.56 -16.46
N LEU A 343 -6.08 -4.42 -15.46
CA LEU A 343 -6.90 -5.62 -15.24
C LEU A 343 -8.29 -5.30 -14.68
N GLY A 344 -8.51 -4.04 -14.25
CA GLY A 344 -9.80 -3.57 -13.75
C GLY A 344 -10.00 -3.75 -12.25
N PHE A 345 -8.95 -3.98 -11.46
CA PHE A 345 -9.06 -4.11 -10.01
C PHE A 345 -7.75 -3.77 -9.28
N TYR A 346 -7.79 -3.34 -8.02
CA TYR A 346 -6.61 -2.91 -7.26
C TYR A 346 -6.63 -3.34 -5.79
N PRO A 347 -5.49 -3.76 -5.20
CA PRO A 347 -5.41 -4.14 -3.79
C PRO A 347 -5.37 -2.91 -2.87
N VAL A 348 -6.52 -2.29 -2.57
CA VAL A 348 -6.59 -1.15 -1.63
C VAL A 348 -6.02 -1.53 -0.26
N ASN A 349 -6.32 -2.74 0.23
CA ASN A 349 -5.67 -3.33 1.38
C ASN A 349 -4.82 -4.52 0.89
N PRO A 350 -3.47 -4.39 0.84
CA PRO A 350 -2.62 -5.41 0.21
C PRO A 350 -2.59 -6.76 0.95
N VAL A 351 -3.06 -6.82 2.19
CA VAL A 351 -3.09 -8.05 3.00
C VAL A 351 -4.45 -8.73 3.08
N SER A 352 -5.54 -8.06 2.67
CA SER A 352 -6.90 -8.61 2.79
C SER A 352 -7.17 -9.82 1.88
N GLY A 353 -6.40 -9.95 0.79
CA GLY A 353 -6.69 -10.92 -0.27
C GLY A 353 -7.87 -10.51 -1.15
N GLU A 354 -8.32 -9.26 -1.06
CA GLU A 354 -9.38 -8.67 -1.89
C GLU A 354 -8.82 -7.57 -2.79
N PHE A 355 -9.31 -7.50 -4.03
CA PHE A 355 -8.97 -6.48 -5.00
C PHE A 355 -10.23 -5.71 -5.37
N VAL A 356 -10.26 -4.42 -5.10
CA VAL A 356 -11.40 -3.54 -5.35
C VAL A 356 -11.56 -3.33 -6.85
N LEU A 357 -12.76 -3.59 -7.36
CA LEU A 357 -13.07 -3.42 -8.77
C LEU A 357 -13.04 -1.92 -9.14
N GLY A 358 -12.41 -1.64 -10.28
CA GLY A 358 -12.43 -0.38 -11.00
C GLY A 358 -13.04 -0.58 -12.39
N ALA A 359 -12.30 -0.25 -13.44
CA ALA A 359 -12.63 -0.56 -14.83
C ALA A 359 -11.37 -1.01 -15.59
N PRO A 360 -11.45 -2.04 -16.43
CA PRO A 360 -10.31 -2.52 -17.23
C PRO A 360 -9.87 -1.47 -18.25
N GLN A 361 -8.57 -1.45 -18.57
CA GLN A 361 -7.98 -0.50 -19.52
C GLN A 361 -7.55 -1.18 -20.84
N VAL A 362 -7.63 -2.51 -20.90
CA VAL A 362 -7.33 -3.30 -22.10
C VAL A 362 -8.52 -4.22 -22.45
N PRO A 363 -8.75 -4.54 -23.73
CA PRO A 363 -9.87 -5.39 -24.14
C PRO A 363 -9.81 -6.81 -23.57
N SER A 364 -8.61 -7.34 -23.36
CA SER A 364 -8.42 -8.66 -22.77
C SER A 364 -7.03 -8.81 -22.16
N ALA A 365 -6.94 -9.60 -21.10
CA ALA A 365 -5.68 -10.02 -20.50
C ALA A 365 -5.76 -11.47 -20.00
N SER A 366 -4.62 -12.12 -19.91
CA SER A 366 -4.53 -13.50 -19.44
C SER A 366 -3.26 -13.73 -18.63
N ILE A 367 -3.41 -14.37 -17.47
CA ILE A 367 -2.33 -14.66 -16.53
C ILE A 367 -2.29 -16.16 -16.29
N HIS A 368 -1.11 -16.76 -16.42
CA HIS A 368 -0.88 -18.14 -16.01
C HIS A 368 -0.68 -18.15 -14.49
N VAL A 369 -1.59 -18.77 -13.75
CA VAL A 369 -1.61 -18.74 -12.27
C VAL A 369 -1.15 -20.07 -11.66
N GLY A 370 -0.38 -20.85 -12.43
CA GLY A 370 0.16 -22.16 -12.04
C GLY A 370 -0.80 -23.33 -12.27
N ASN A 371 -0.30 -24.55 -12.11
CA ASN A 371 -1.07 -25.81 -12.24
C ASN A 371 -1.90 -25.94 -13.53
N GLY A 372 -1.41 -25.39 -14.64
CA GLY A 372 -2.11 -25.36 -15.93
C GLY A 372 -3.34 -24.43 -15.96
N LYS A 373 -3.62 -23.69 -14.88
CA LYS A 373 -4.74 -22.76 -14.78
C LYS A 373 -4.37 -21.39 -15.33
N ARG A 374 -5.42 -20.67 -15.76
CA ARG A 374 -5.29 -19.36 -16.38
C ARG A 374 -6.40 -18.46 -15.87
N PHE A 375 -6.03 -17.35 -15.25
CA PHE A 375 -6.97 -16.26 -15.01
C PHE A 375 -7.14 -15.47 -16.32
N THR A 376 -8.38 -15.12 -16.66
CA THR A 376 -8.68 -14.29 -17.83
C THR A 376 -9.53 -13.10 -17.42
N MET A 377 -9.21 -11.95 -18.01
CA MET A 377 -10.02 -10.75 -17.97
C MET A 377 -10.42 -10.37 -19.39
N GLU A 378 -11.71 -10.11 -19.62
CA GLU A 378 -12.24 -9.60 -20.89
C GLU A 378 -13.08 -8.35 -20.64
N ALA A 379 -12.92 -7.32 -21.45
CA ALA A 379 -13.69 -6.08 -21.43
C ALA A 379 -14.47 -5.94 -22.73
N LYS A 380 -15.73 -6.37 -22.72
CA LYS A 380 -16.62 -6.29 -23.87
C LYS A 380 -17.06 -4.84 -24.06
N ASN A 381 -17.01 -4.38 -25.31
CA ASN A 381 -17.40 -3.02 -25.70
C ASN A 381 -16.52 -1.89 -25.12
N LEU A 382 -15.29 -2.19 -24.68
CA LEU A 382 -14.34 -1.17 -24.22
C LEU A 382 -13.98 -0.20 -25.35
N SER A 383 -14.22 1.10 -25.14
CA SER A 383 -13.82 2.16 -26.06
C SER A 383 -13.41 3.42 -25.28
N ASN A 384 -13.13 4.51 -26.00
CA ASN A 384 -12.88 5.82 -25.39
C ASN A 384 -14.13 6.36 -24.68
N GLU A 385 -15.31 6.10 -25.25
CA GLU A 385 -16.62 6.49 -24.73
C GLU A 385 -17.10 5.52 -23.65
N ASN A 386 -16.91 4.22 -23.87
CA ASN A 386 -17.37 3.16 -22.98
C ASN A 386 -16.34 2.87 -21.89
N LEU A 387 -16.27 3.75 -20.89
CA LEU A 387 -15.32 3.64 -19.76
C LEU A 387 -15.95 3.13 -18.46
N TYR A 388 -17.27 3.05 -18.38
CA TYR A 388 -17.98 2.56 -17.19
C TYR A 388 -18.34 1.09 -17.30
N VAL A 389 -18.49 0.43 -16.16
CA VAL A 389 -18.90 -0.98 -16.08
C VAL A 389 -20.42 -1.06 -15.95
N GLU A 390 -21.07 -1.71 -16.90
CA GLU A 390 -22.51 -2.02 -16.86
C GLU A 390 -22.79 -3.21 -15.94
N LYS A 391 -22.03 -4.29 -16.13
CA LYS A 391 -22.10 -5.51 -15.31
C LYS A 391 -20.79 -6.28 -15.38
N VAL A 392 -20.62 -7.18 -14.42
CA VAL A 392 -19.48 -8.10 -14.33
C VAL A 392 -20.01 -9.53 -14.28
N GLU A 393 -19.29 -10.45 -14.94
CA GLU A 393 -19.50 -11.89 -14.82
C GLU A 393 -18.22 -12.55 -14.31
N LEU A 394 -18.35 -13.44 -13.32
CA LEU A 394 -17.27 -14.30 -12.84
C LEU A 394 -17.62 -15.74 -13.17
N ASN A 395 -16.79 -16.40 -13.98
CA ASN A 395 -17.02 -17.75 -14.49
C ASN A 395 -18.41 -17.91 -15.18
N GLY A 396 -18.82 -16.88 -15.91
CA GLY A 396 -20.10 -16.84 -16.65
C GLY A 396 -21.34 -16.57 -15.79
N GLN A 397 -21.18 -16.32 -14.49
CA GLN A 397 -22.28 -15.98 -13.58
C GLN A 397 -22.26 -14.48 -13.25
N PRO A 398 -23.42 -13.81 -13.12
CA PRO A 398 -23.49 -12.42 -12.66
C PRO A 398 -22.71 -12.21 -11.36
N TYR A 399 -21.97 -11.11 -11.29
CA TYR A 399 -21.11 -10.77 -10.16
C TYR A 399 -21.39 -9.34 -9.70
N ASP A 400 -21.95 -9.19 -8.50
CA ASP A 400 -22.41 -7.92 -7.92
C ASP A 400 -21.54 -7.45 -6.73
N LYS A 401 -20.43 -8.13 -6.47
CA LYS A 401 -19.50 -7.74 -5.41
C LYS A 401 -18.57 -6.61 -5.86
N LYS A 402 -18.13 -5.82 -4.89
CA LYS A 402 -17.19 -4.71 -5.09
C LYS A 402 -15.73 -5.15 -5.25
N THR A 403 -15.43 -6.40 -4.90
CA THR A 403 -14.07 -6.94 -4.88
C THR A 403 -14.03 -8.29 -5.58
N ILE A 404 -12.92 -8.62 -6.22
CA ILE A 404 -12.55 -10.00 -6.58
C ILE A 404 -11.50 -10.49 -5.58
N THR A 405 -11.45 -11.78 -5.26
CA THR A 405 -10.48 -12.31 -4.29
C THR A 405 -9.23 -12.86 -4.96
N TYR A 406 -8.12 -12.89 -4.22
CA TYR A 406 -6.88 -13.59 -4.61
C TYR A 406 -7.15 -15.06 -4.95
N LYS A 407 -8.05 -15.71 -4.21
CA LYS A 407 -8.45 -17.09 -4.48
C LYS A 407 -9.17 -17.22 -5.83
N ASP A 408 -10.02 -16.27 -6.20
CA ASP A 408 -10.69 -16.28 -7.50
C ASP A 408 -9.67 -16.18 -8.65
N ILE A 409 -8.67 -15.30 -8.51
CA ILE A 409 -7.57 -15.15 -9.47
C ILE A 409 -6.76 -16.44 -9.57
N MET A 410 -6.24 -16.95 -8.45
CA MET A 410 -5.37 -18.15 -8.44
C MET A 410 -6.11 -19.44 -8.81
N ASN A 411 -7.44 -19.46 -8.73
CA ASN A 411 -8.24 -20.57 -9.26
C ASN A 411 -8.39 -20.56 -10.78
N GLY A 412 -7.87 -19.54 -11.48
CA GLY A 412 -7.98 -19.42 -12.92
C GLY A 412 -9.38 -19.02 -13.37
N SER A 413 -10.04 -18.13 -12.62
CA SER A 413 -11.38 -17.66 -12.99
C SER A 413 -11.37 -16.81 -14.26
N SER A 414 -12.51 -16.77 -14.94
CA SER A 414 -12.77 -15.83 -16.03
C SER A 414 -13.61 -14.66 -15.53
N LEU A 415 -13.06 -13.45 -15.60
CA LEU A 415 -13.70 -12.20 -15.23
C LEU A 415 -14.06 -11.41 -16.50
N VAL A 416 -15.35 -11.16 -16.73
CA VAL A 416 -15.84 -10.45 -17.93
C VAL A 416 -16.53 -9.17 -17.50
N PHE A 417 -16.03 -8.04 -17.96
CA PHE A 417 -16.65 -6.72 -17.83
C PHE A 417 -17.44 -6.41 -19.09
N TYR A 418 -18.64 -5.88 -18.92
CA TYR A 418 -19.44 -5.30 -20.01
C TYR A 418 -19.40 -3.79 -19.85
N MET A 419 -18.86 -3.09 -20.85
CA MET A 419 -18.58 -1.65 -20.76
C MET A 419 -19.70 -0.81 -21.40
N THR A 420 -19.92 0.38 -20.85
CA THR A 420 -20.94 1.35 -21.29
C THR A 420 -20.43 2.78 -21.11
N ASP A 421 -21.04 3.73 -21.83
CA ASP A 421 -20.85 5.17 -21.70
C ASP A 421 -21.74 5.79 -20.58
N VAL A 422 -22.63 5.00 -19.98
CA VAL A 422 -23.54 5.44 -18.91
C VAL A 422 -23.06 4.98 -17.53
N VAL A 423 -22.90 5.92 -16.60
CA VAL A 423 -22.61 5.61 -15.19
C VAL A 423 -23.71 4.72 -14.60
N LYS A 424 -23.32 3.57 -14.05
CA LYS A 424 -24.18 2.71 -13.22
C LYS A 424 -23.85 2.89 -11.74
N LYS A 425 -24.88 2.78 -10.89
CA LYS A 425 -24.77 2.88 -9.44
C LYS A 425 -24.32 1.56 -8.83
#